data_AF-A0A1A3NBN7-F1
#
_entry.id   AF-A0A1A3NBN7-F1
#
_cell.length_a   1.000
_cell.length_b   1.000
_cell.length_c   1.000
_cell.angle_alpha   90.00
_cell.angle_beta   90.00
_cell.angle_gamma   90.00
#
_symmetry.space_group_name_H-M   'P 1'
#
loop_
_entity.id
_entity.type
_entity.pdbx_description
1 polymer ?
#
loop_
_entity_poly.entity_id
_entity_poly.type
_entity_poly.pdbx_seq_one_letter_code
_entity_poly.pdbx_strand_id
1 'polypeptide(L)'
;MFSSVAGIVGSPGQGNYAAANSFLDGLAAYRRDRGLPGTSLAWGLWEQASAMTEHLDDRDEARISRVGIAPLSARQALDLFDAALLSDRPFVVAARLDQRALAAHRDALPPLLAQLVSRAPRRVIAEIDTTSVSKSGLLAQLHGLSAEQRRQELVELVCGNAAAVLGQPNVADIDPERPFQDLGFDSLTAVELRNRLKKATGLTLSPTLIFDHSSPAGLAAHLDAQLDTQLDGGAPASEPPDRMGRFNDITRELQLLLNQPHWDPAEKARLVARMQELLADLTGQAGIQPEYVDDFKDDIETATERQLFAILDDDLAP
;
A
#
# COMPACT_ATOMS: atom_id res chain seq x y z
N MET A 1 22.81 -29.15 7.49
CA MET A 1 21.43 -29.21 8.02
C MET A 1 20.50 -28.77 6.91
N PHE A 2 19.34 -29.41 6.80
CA PHE A 2 18.37 -29.09 5.76
C PHE A 2 17.24 -28.28 6.38
N SER A 3 17.09 -27.05 5.91
CA SER A 3 16.10 -26.07 6.35
C SER A 3 15.20 -25.69 5.16
N SER A 4 14.24 -24.81 5.39
CA SER A 4 13.31 -24.32 4.38
C SER A 4 13.27 -22.79 4.37
N VAL A 5 13.09 -22.22 3.18
CA VAL A 5 12.87 -20.78 2.99
C VAL A 5 11.64 -20.29 3.77
N ALA A 6 10.71 -21.19 4.15
CA ALA A 6 9.58 -20.87 5.02
C ALA A 6 9.98 -20.26 6.36
N GLY A 7 11.18 -20.56 6.89
CA GLY A 7 11.73 -19.91 8.09
C GLY A 7 12.15 -18.44 7.90
N ILE A 8 12.18 -17.96 6.65
CA ILE A 8 12.57 -16.59 6.28
C ILE A 8 11.36 -15.80 5.81
N VAL A 9 10.62 -16.33 4.83
CA VAL A 9 9.48 -15.64 4.22
C VAL A 9 8.18 -15.85 4.98
N GLY A 10 8.19 -16.79 5.93
CA GLY A 10 7.00 -17.26 6.62
C GLY A 10 6.14 -18.16 5.73
N SER A 11 5.45 -19.09 6.37
CA SER A 11 4.38 -19.85 5.72
C SER A 11 3.14 -19.81 6.63
N PRO A 12 2.05 -19.13 6.22
CA PRO A 12 0.80 -19.11 6.97
C PRO A 12 0.33 -20.54 7.27
N GLY A 13 -0.21 -20.77 8.46
CA GLY A 13 -0.61 -22.12 8.92
C GLY A 13 0.55 -23.04 9.33
N GLN A 14 1.80 -22.67 9.07
CA GLN A 14 3.00 -23.50 9.27
C GLN A 14 3.97 -22.85 10.28
N GLY A 15 3.46 -22.17 11.32
CA GLY A 15 4.29 -21.47 12.31
C GLY A 15 5.30 -22.37 13.03
N ASN A 16 4.89 -23.59 13.38
CA ASN A 16 5.75 -24.58 14.00
C ASN A 16 6.91 -24.99 13.07
N TYR A 17 6.59 -25.18 11.79
CA TYR A 17 7.56 -25.54 10.76
C TYR A 17 8.54 -24.39 10.51
N ALA A 18 8.05 -23.15 10.36
CA ALA A 18 8.89 -21.98 10.20
C ALA A 18 9.85 -21.82 11.40
N ALA A 19 9.35 -21.93 12.63
CA ALA A 19 10.17 -21.82 13.85
C ALA A 19 11.25 -22.90 13.93
N ALA A 20 10.92 -24.16 13.59
CA ALA A 20 11.89 -25.25 13.58
C ALA A 20 13.02 -25.01 12.55
N ASN A 21 12.67 -24.52 11.36
CA ASN A 21 13.65 -24.19 10.32
C ASN A 21 14.53 -23.00 10.72
N SER A 22 13.94 -21.92 11.26
CA SER A 22 14.71 -20.77 11.77
C SER A 22 15.65 -21.18 12.91
N PHE A 23 15.26 -22.13 13.76
CA PHE A 23 16.15 -22.68 14.80
C PHE A 23 17.36 -23.39 14.18
N LEU A 24 17.17 -24.23 13.15
CA LEU A 24 18.28 -24.90 12.46
C LEU A 24 19.25 -23.89 11.83
N ASP A 25 18.72 -22.81 11.25
CA ASP A 25 19.50 -21.74 10.65
C ASP A 25 20.33 -21.00 11.71
N GLY A 26 19.70 -20.63 12.83
CA GLY A 26 20.37 -20.02 13.98
C GLY A 26 21.42 -20.95 14.62
N LEU A 27 21.14 -22.25 14.71
CA LEU A 27 22.07 -23.24 15.25
C LEU A 27 23.34 -23.36 14.38
N ALA A 28 23.22 -23.26 13.05
CA ALA A 28 24.37 -23.28 12.15
C ALA A 28 25.30 -22.09 12.41
N ALA A 29 24.71 -20.89 12.50
CA ALA A 29 25.42 -19.66 12.82
C ALA A 29 26.10 -19.73 14.19
N TYR A 30 25.37 -20.19 15.22
CA TYR A 30 25.88 -20.36 16.57
C TYR A 30 27.08 -21.33 16.65
N ARG A 31 27.03 -22.44 15.91
CA ARG A 31 28.13 -23.41 15.85
C ARG A 31 29.37 -22.80 15.19
N ARG A 32 29.19 -22.11 14.07
CA ARG A 32 30.30 -21.49 13.32
C ARG A 32 30.99 -20.38 14.10
N ASP A 33 30.23 -19.58 14.86
CA ASP A 33 30.78 -18.57 15.80
C ASP A 33 31.67 -19.19 16.88
N ARG A 34 31.46 -20.46 17.22
CA ARG A 34 32.27 -21.23 18.19
C ARG A 34 33.37 -22.07 17.56
N GLY A 35 33.66 -21.87 16.27
CA GLY A 35 34.64 -22.67 15.53
C GLY A 35 34.21 -24.11 15.27
N LEU A 36 32.93 -24.43 15.48
CA LEU A 36 32.38 -25.76 15.18
C LEU A 36 31.83 -25.80 13.76
N PRO A 37 31.93 -26.96 13.06
CA PRO A 37 31.35 -27.12 11.74
C PRO A 37 29.81 -27.05 11.81
N GLY A 38 29.22 -26.32 10.88
CA GLY A 38 27.76 -26.18 10.77
C GLY A 38 27.38 -25.34 9.56
N THR A 39 26.56 -25.91 8.69
CA THR A 39 25.96 -25.20 7.56
C THR A 39 24.47 -25.56 7.52
N SER A 40 23.61 -24.55 7.46
CA SER A 40 22.20 -24.73 7.15
C SER A 40 21.90 -24.23 5.74
N LEU A 41 21.14 -25.03 5.00
CA LEU A 41 20.71 -24.73 3.65
C LEU A 41 19.19 -24.62 3.65
N ALA A 42 18.67 -23.41 3.50
CA ALA A 42 17.24 -23.14 3.41
C ALA A 42 16.76 -23.34 1.97
N TRP A 43 16.05 -24.44 1.74
CA TRP A 43 15.56 -24.80 0.43
C TRP A 43 14.32 -24.02 0.03
N GLY A 44 14.30 -23.59 -1.24
CA GLY A 44 13.09 -23.17 -1.93
C GLY A 44 12.21 -24.36 -2.31
N LEU A 45 11.20 -24.10 -3.14
CA LEU A 45 10.28 -25.11 -3.63
C LEU A 45 10.99 -26.12 -4.55
N TRP A 46 10.68 -27.40 -4.44
CA TRP A 46 11.17 -28.47 -5.33
C TRP A 46 10.08 -28.86 -6.32
N GLU A 47 10.44 -29.13 -7.59
CA GLU A 47 9.51 -29.58 -8.63
C GLU A 47 8.91 -30.96 -8.33
N GLN A 48 9.65 -31.81 -7.64
CA GLN A 48 9.17 -33.12 -7.20
C GLN A 48 8.67 -33.00 -5.77
N ALA A 49 7.38 -33.28 -5.55
CA ALA A 49 6.84 -33.48 -4.22
C ALA A 49 7.58 -34.66 -3.56
N SER A 50 8.36 -34.37 -2.52
CA SER A 50 8.89 -35.40 -1.63
C SER A 50 7.83 -35.80 -0.61
N ALA A 51 7.96 -36.97 0.01
CA ALA A 51 7.13 -37.39 1.15
C ALA A 51 7.16 -36.37 2.33
N MET A 52 8.17 -35.48 2.36
CA MET A 52 8.32 -34.42 3.37
C MET A 52 7.60 -33.11 2.99
N THR A 53 7.28 -32.92 1.71
CA THR A 53 6.55 -31.76 1.17
C THR A 53 5.13 -32.12 0.73
N GLU A 54 4.73 -33.38 0.84
CA GLU A 54 3.37 -33.89 0.54
C GLU A 54 2.27 -33.22 1.39
N HIS A 55 2.65 -32.56 2.50
CA HIS A 55 1.76 -31.78 3.37
C HIS A 55 1.73 -30.28 3.04
N LEU A 56 2.50 -29.82 2.04
CA LEU A 56 2.30 -28.49 1.48
C LEU A 56 1.07 -28.59 0.58
N ASP A 57 -0.04 -28.03 1.04
CA ASP A 57 -1.27 -27.92 0.26
C ASP A 57 -0.96 -27.20 -1.05
N ASP A 58 -1.65 -27.53 -2.15
CA ASP A 58 -1.44 -26.95 -3.49
C ASP A 58 -1.47 -25.39 -3.45
N ARG A 59 -2.17 -24.85 -2.45
CA ARG A 59 -2.27 -23.42 -2.13
C ARG A 59 -0.95 -22.79 -1.65
N ASP A 60 -0.16 -23.51 -0.85
CA ASP A 60 1.15 -23.05 -0.38
C ASP A 60 2.17 -23.00 -1.52
N GLU A 61 2.12 -23.99 -2.42
CA GLU A 61 2.95 -24.03 -3.63
C GLU A 61 2.64 -22.85 -4.57
N ALA A 62 1.35 -22.61 -4.83
CA ALA A 62 0.88 -21.50 -5.63
C ALA A 62 1.23 -20.13 -5.01
N ARG A 63 1.31 -20.05 -3.67
CA ARG A 63 1.68 -18.82 -2.95
C ARG A 63 3.18 -18.56 -3.02
N ILE A 64 4.02 -19.57 -2.77
CA ILE A 64 5.49 -19.45 -2.84
C ILE A 64 5.92 -19.07 -4.27
N SER A 65 5.28 -19.68 -5.27
CA SER A 65 5.47 -19.32 -6.69
C SER A 65 5.06 -17.87 -6.99
N ARG A 66 3.97 -17.37 -6.39
CA ARG A 66 3.50 -15.98 -6.51
C ARG A 66 4.47 -14.94 -5.92
N VAL A 67 5.22 -15.30 -4.88
CA VAL A 67 6.28 -14.45 -4.31
C VAL A 67 7.59 -14.56 -5.14
N GLY A 68 7.55 -15.24 -6.29
CA GLY A 68 8.67 -15.33 -7.23
C GLY A 68 9.73 -16.36 -6.86
N ILE A 69 9.42 -17.31 -5.97
CA ILE A 69 10.25 -18.48 -5.68
C ILE A 69 9.75 -19.62 -6.56
N ALA A 70 10.48 -19.89 -7.63
CA ALA A 70 10.12 -20.91 -8.60
C ALA A 70 10.54 -22.32 -8.13
N PRO A 71 9.83 -23.39 -8.57
CA PRO A 71 10.21 -24.77 -8.29
C PRO A 71 11.63 -25.11 -8.78
N LEU A 72 12.39 -25.91 -8.03
CA LEU A 72 13.71 -26.41 -8.39
C LEU A 72 13.60 -27.85 -8.89
N SER A 73 14.14 -28.13 -10.08
CA SER A 73 14.41 -29.51 -10.46
C SER A 73 15.47 -30.13 -9.52
N ALA A 74 15.43 -31.44 -9.32
CA ALA A 74 16.44 -32.15 -8.52
C ALA A 74 17.89 -31.86 -8.96
N ARG A 75 18.13 -31.69 -10.28
CA ARG A 75 19.45 -31.31 -10.80
C ARG A 75 19.87 -29.91 -10.32
N GLN A 76 18.99 -28.92 -10.47
CA GLN A 76 19.26 -27.56 -10.00
C GLN A 76 19.46 -27.50 -8.49
N ALA A 77 18.71 -28.30 -7.71
CA ALA A 77 18.88 -28.38 -6.28
C ALA A 77 20.26 -28.95 -5.90
N LEU A 78 20.72 -30.01 -6.57
CA LEU A 78 22.06 -30.58 -6.33
C LEU A 78 23.18 -29.60 -6.74
N ASP A 79 23.03 -28.89 -7.85
CA ASP A 79 23.99 -27.85 -8.25
C ASP A 79 24.09 -26.73 -7.18
N LEU A 80 22.95 -26.34 -6.59
CA LEU A 80 22.91 -25.38 -5.48
C LEU A 80 23.48 -25.96 -4.19
N PHE A 81 23.33 -27.26 -3.94
CA PHE A 81 23.94 -27.94 -2.81
C PHE A 81 25.47 -27.89 -2.90
N ASP A 82 26.03 -28.22 -4.06
CA ASP A 82 27.47 -28.18 -4.30
C ASP A 82 28.01 -26.74 -4.15
N ALA A 83 27.29 -25.76 -4.72
CA ALA A 83 27.63 -24.35 -4.56
C ALA A 83 27.58 -23.88 -3.09
N ALA A 84 26.59 -24.36 -2.32
CA ALA A 84 26.45 -24.06 -0.90
C ALA A 84 27.60 -24.63 -0.06
N LEU A 85 28.06 -25.84 -0.37
CA LEU A 85 29.20 -26.46 0.31
C LEU A 85 30.53 -25.73 0.07
N LEU A 86 30.65 -25.06 -1.08
CA LEU A 86 31.78 -24.20 -1.40
C LEU A 86 31.67 -22.80 -0.77
N SER A 87 30.50 -22.45 -0.22
CA SER A 87 30.31 -21.18 0.47
C SER A 87 30.84 -21.27 1.90
N ASP A 88 31.70 -20.33 2.31
CA ASP A 88 32.19 -20.25 3.71
C ASP A 88 31.15 -19.61 4.65
N ARG A 89 29.86 -19.76 4.33
CA ARG A 89 28.75 -19.14 5.05
C ARG A 89 28.06 -20.18 5.96
N PRO A 90 27.72 -19.81 7.21
CA PRO A 90 27.00 -20.71 8.12
C PRO A 90 25.57 -21.02 7.64
N PHE A 91 25.00 -20.13 6.84
CA PHE A 91 23.62 -20.17 6.39
C PHE A 91 23.52 -19.62 4.98
N VAL A 92 22.80 -20.34 4.12
CA VAL A 92 22.56 -19.97 2.73
C VAL A 92 21.15 -20.40 2.31
N VAL A 93 20.57 -19.64 1.38
CA VAL A 93 19.27 -19.94 0.79
C VAL A 93 19.49 -20.51 -0.61
N ALA A 94 19.01 -21.72 -0.85
CA ALA A 94 19.01 -22.36 -2.16
C ALA A 94 17.60 -22.32 -2.75
N ALA A 95 17.33 -21.26 -3.52
CA ALA A 95 16.04 -21.03 -4.16
C ALA A 95 16.22 -20.53 -5.59
N ARG A 96 15.34 -20.96 -6.50
CA ARG A 96 15.23 -20.38 -7.85
C ARG A 96 14.36 -19.14 -7.76
N LEU A 97 14.92 -17.98 -8.09
CA LEU A 97 14.17 -16.73 -8.10
C LEU A 97 13.74 -16.38 -9.52
N ASP A 98 12.43 -16.24 -9.74
CA ASP A 98 11.90 -15.62 -10.95
C ASP A 98 11.90 -14.10 -10.76
N GLN A 99 12.92 -13.45 -11.32
CA GLN A 99 13.08 -12.00 -11.23
C GLN A 99 11.93 -11.21 -11.86
N ARG A 100 11.25 -11.77 -12.86
CA ARG A 100 10.11 -11.11 -13.50
C ARG A 100 8.89 -11.18 -12.59
N ALA A 101 8.61 -12.33 -12.00
CA ALA A 101 7.55 -12.49 -11.02
C ALA A 101 7.80 -11.61 -9.76
N LEU A 102 9.05 -11.60 -9.27
CA LEU A 102 9.43 -10.71 -8.16
C LEU A 102 9.22 -9.23 -8.51
N ALA A 103 9.58 -8.80 -9.72
CA ALA A 103 9.36 -7.42 -10.17
C ALA A 103 7.87 -7.05 -10.29
N ALA A 104 7.05 -7.97 -10.81
CA ALA A 104 5.60 -7.77 -10.96
C ALA A 104 4.88 -7.65 -9.62
N HIS A 105 5.42 -8.27 -8.56
CA HIS A 105 4.81 -8.30 -7.23
C HIS A 105 5.58 -7.50 -6.18
N ARG A 106 6.46 -6.57 -6.57
CA ARG A 106 7.35 -5.79 -5.68
C ARG A 106 6.64 -5.24 -4.44
N ASP A 107 5.44 -4.69 -4.59
CA ASP A 107 4.67 -4.06 -3.50
C ASP A 107 4.14 -5.07 -2.46
N ALA A 108 4.03 -6.35 -2.82
CA ALA A 108 3.54 -7.43 -1.98
C ALA A 108 4.67 -8.34 -1.47
N LEU A 109 5.93 -8.06 -1.85
CA LEU A 109 7.08 -8.84 -1.39
C LEU A 109 7.46 -8.49 0.05
N PRO A 110 7.85 -9.48 0.87
CA PRO A 110 8.57 -9.23 2.10
C PRO A 110 9.78 -8.30 1.87
N PRO A 111 10.11 -7.39 2.81
CA PRO A 111 11.19 -6.42 2.64
C PRO A 111 12.55 -7.02 2.24
N LEU A 112 12.85 -8.24 2.69
CA LEU A 112 14.05 -8.98 2.31
C LEU A 112 14.11 -9.32 0.81
N LEU A 113 12.98 -9.68 0.21
CA LEU A 113 12.89 -10.03 -1.21
C LEU A 113 12.75 -8.80 -2.11
N ALA A 114 12.17 -7.70 -1.60
CA ALA A 114 12.08 -6.43 -2.31
C ALA A 114 13.46 -5.83 -2.66
N GLN A 115 14.50 -6.18 -1.90
CA GLN A 115 15.89 -5.78 -2.16
C GLN A 115 16.56 -6.57 -3.28
N LEU A 116 16.04 -7.76 -3.63
CA LEU A 116 16.56 -8.61 -4.70
C LEU A 116 16.04 -8.18 -6.08
N VAL A 117 14.97 -7.40 -6.13
CA VAL A 117 14.48 -6.78 -7.35
C VAL A 117 15.31 -5.53 -7.61
N SER A 118 16.06 -5.51 -8.71
CA SER A 118 16.89 -4.37 -9.12
C SER A 118 16.13 -3.05 -9.00
N ARG A 119 16.77 -2.08 -8.33
CA ARG A 119 16.28 -0.71 -8.15
C ARG A 119 16.30 -0.03 -9.53
N ALA A 120 15.16 0.03 -10.21
CA ALA A 120 14.99 1.06 -11.25
C ALA A 120 15.25 2.42 -10.59
N PRO A 121 15.93 3.38 -11.26
CA PRO A 121 16.27 4.66 -10.66
C PRO A 121 14.99 5.33 -10.13
N ARG A 122 15.00 5.56 -8.82
CA ARG A 122 13.87 6.06 -8.04
C ARG A 122 13.50 7.46 -8.53
N ARG A 123 12.47 7.59 -9.39
CA ARG A 123 11.63 8.79 -9.38
C ARG A 123 10.79 8.68 -8.13
N VAL A 124 11.13 9.49 -7.13
CA VAL A 124 10.32 9.70 -5.93
C VAL A 124 9.03 10.37 -6.40
N ILE A 125 7.98 9.57 -6.60
CA ILE A 125 6.61 10.05 -6.52
C ILE A 125 6.13 9.55 -5.16
N ALA A 126 5.79 10.50 -4.30
CA ALA A 126 5.34 10.25 -2.95
C ALA A 126 4.09 9.36 -2.94
N GLU A 127 3.99 8.51 -1.93
CA GLU A 127 2.86 7.61 -1.60
C GLU A 127 1.51 8.32 -1.32
N ILE A 128 1.36 9.57 -1.76
CA ILE A 128 0.15 10.38 -1.58
C ILE A 128 -0.76 10.33 -2.83
N ASP A 129 -0.25 9.90 -4.00
CA ASP A 129 -1.01 9.99 -5.26
C ASP A 129 -1.67 8.69 -5.77
N THR A 130 -1.27 7.48 -5.34
CA THR A 130 -1.81 6.26 -5.95
C THR A 130 -3.24 5.93 -5.52
N THR A 131 -3.60 6.18 -4.26
CA THR A 131 -4.97 6.01 -3.76
C THR A 131 -5.93 7.07 -4.29
N SER A 132 -5.44 8.31 -4.46
CA SER A 132 -6.18 9.41 -5.09
C SER A 132 -6.46 9.13 -6.57
N VAL A 133 -5.43 8.67 -7.31
CA VAL A 133 -5.54 8.32 -8.73
C VAL A 133 -6.41 7.08 -8.98
N SER A 134 -6.30 6.04 -8.14
CA SER A 134 -7.18 4.86 -8.24
C SER A 134 -8.64 5.19 -7.94
N LYS A 135 -8.90 6.03 -6.93
CA LYS A 135 -10.26 6.50 -6.62
C LYS A 135 -10.82 7.38 -7.73
N SER A 136 -10.03 8.32 -8.25
CA SER A 136 -10.43 9.22 -9.35
C SER A 136 -10.67 8.45 -10.66
N GLY A 137 -9.86 7.43 -10.96
CA GLY A 137 -10.03 6.57 -12.13
C GLY A 137 -11.29 5.71 -12.07
N LEU A 138 -11.55 5.08 -10.92
CA LEU A 138 -12.78 4.29 -10.73
C LEU A 138 -14.02 5.19 -10.78
N LEU A 139 -14.00 6.35 -10.11
CA LEU A 139 -15.11 7.30 -10.16
C LEU A 139 -15.37 7.83 -11.58
N ALA A 140 -14.32 8.10 -12.37
CA ALA A 140 -14.46 8.50 -13.77
C ALA A 140 -15.07 7.41 -14.66
N GLN A 141 -14.78 6.13 -14.38
CA GLN A 141 -15.37 4.98 -15.09
C GLN A 141 -16.83 4.74 -14.71
N LEU A 142 -17.19 5.00 -13.44
CA LEU A 142 -18.56 4.84 -12.96
C LEU A 142 -19.43 6.08 -13.28
N HIS A 143 -18.82 7.25 -13.53
CA HIS A 143 -19.53 8.47 -13.94
C HIS A 143 -20.13 8.31 -15.34
N GLY A 144 -21.48 8.33 -15.41
CA GLY A 144 -22.25 8.22 -16.64
C GLY A 144 -22.86 6.84 -16.90
N LEU A 145 -22.57 5.85 -16.05
CA LEU A 145 -23.24 4.56 -16.07
C LEU A 145 -24.58 4.63 -15.34
N SER A 146 -25.55 3.83 -15.81
CA SER A 146 -26.79 3.61 -15.05
C SER A 146 -26.50 2.82 -13.78
N ALA A 147 -27.36 2.92 -12.77
CA ALA A 147 -27.22 2.19 -11.50
C ALA A 147 -27.09 0.66 -11.70
N GLU A 148 -27.69 0.12 -12.75
CA GLU A 148 -27.57 -1.30 -13.10
C GLU A 148 -26.18 -1.64 -13.64
N GLN A 149 -25.66 -0.84 -14.56
CA GLN A 149 -24.33 -1.02 -15.15
C GLN A 149 -23.23 -0.81 -14.11
N ARG A 150 -23.39 0.17 -13.22
CA ARG A 150 -22.47 0.44 -12.12
C ARG A 150 -22.36 -0.76 -11.17
N ARG A 151 -23.49 -1.40 -10.85
CA ARG A 151 -23.51 -2.59 -10.01
C ARG A 151 -22.81 -3.77 -10.69
N GLN A 152 -23.05 -3.96 -11.98
CA GLN A 152 -22.42 -5.04 -12.75
C GLN A 152 -20.89 -4.88 -12.81
N GLU A 153 -20.40 -3.68 -13.07
CA GLU A 153 -18.95 -3.36 -13.04
C GLU A 153 -18.32 -3.59 -11.67
N LEU A 154 -19.00 -3.20 -10.58
CA LEU A 154 -18.51 -3.45 -9.23
C LEU A 154 -18.49 -4.94 -8.88
N VAL A 155 -19.47 -5.71 -9.33
CA VAL A 155 -19.48 -7.17 -9.17
C VAL A 155 -18.31 -7.80 -9.93
N GLU A 156 -18.08 -7.40 -11.18
CA GLU A 156 -16.94 -7.87 -11.96
C GLU A 156 -15.59 -7.51 -11.31
N LEU A 157 -15.47 -6.31 -10.75
CA LEU A 157 -14.29 -5.88 -10.00
C LEU A 157 -14.07 -6.76 -8.76
N VAL A 158 -15.11 -7.05 -7.98
CA VAL A 158 -14.99 -7.91 -6.79
C VAL A 158 -14.66 -9.35 -7.19
N CYS A 159 -15.34 -9.91 -8.19
CA CYS A 159 -15.07 -11.26 -8.69
C CYS A 159 -13.67 -11.38 -9.27
N GLY A 160 -13.18 -10.37 -10.01
CA GLY A 160 -11.82 -10.36 -10.55
C GLY A 160 -10.75 -10.34 -9.47
N ASN A 161 -10.95 -9.54 -8.42
CA ASN A 161 -10.06 -9.53 -7.27
C ASN A 161 -10.15 -10.83 -6.45
N ALA A 162 -11.35 -11.44 -6.35
CA ALA A 162 -11.54 -12.72 -5.69
C ALA A 162 -10.86 -13.87 -6.43
N ALA A 163 -11.01 -13.93 -7.76
CA ALA A 163 -10.32 -14.89 -8.62
C ALA A 163 -8.80 -14.77 -8.49
N ALA A 164 -8.28 -13.54 -8.46
CA ALA A 164 -6.84 -13.30 -8.26
C ALA A 164 -6.33 -13.79 -6.89
N VAL A 165 -7.11 -13.61 -5.82
CA VAL A 165 -6.79 -14.15 -4.49
C VAL A 165 -6.79 -15.68 -4.52
N LEU A 166 -7.83 -16.29 -5.07
CA LEU A 166 -7.97 -17.74 -5.14
C LEU A 166 -7.03 -18.40 -6.17
N GLY A 167 -6.37 -17.62 -7.04
CA GLY A 167 -5.50 -18.13 -8.09
C GLY A 167 -6.26 -18.76 -9.26
N GLN A 168 -7.53 -18.40 -9.44
CA GLN A 168 -8.34 -18.87 -10.55
C GLN A 168 -8.05 -18.02 -11.80
N PRO A 169 -7.84 -18.65 -12.97
CA PRO A 169 -7.47 -17.95 -14.20
C PRO A 169 -8.64 -17.19 -14.83
N ASN A 170 -9.89 -17.51 -14.47
CA ASN A 170 -11.08 -16.92 -15.07
C ASN A 170 -12.01 -16.34 -14.00
N VAL A 171 -12.48 -15.11 -14.24
CA VAL A 171 -13.43 -14.41 -13.36
C VAL A 171 -14.81 -15.06 -13.41
N ALA A 172 -15.17 -15.69 -14.53
CA ALA A 172 -16.45 -16.37 -14.71
C ALA A 172 -16.62 -17.62 -13.83
N ASP A 173 -15.54 -18.12 -13.23
CA ASP A 173 -15.58 -19.29 -12.33
C ASP A 173 -16.00 -18.89 -10.90
N ILE A 174 -16.08 -17.58 -10.61
CA ILE A 174 -16.55 -17.02 -9.34
C ILE A 174 -18.04 -16.71 -9.44
N ASP A 175 -18.87 -17.51 -8.77
CA ASP A 175 -20.30 -17.24 -8.61
C ASP A 175 -20.52 -16.02 -7.68
N PRO A 176 -21.12 -14.93 -8.17
CA PRO A 176 -21.27 -13.69 -7.41
C PRO A 176 -22.27 -13.79 -6.25
N GLU A 177 -23.19 -14.77 -6.28
CA GLU A 177 -24.19 -14.98 -5.22
C GLU A 177 -23.70 -15.96 -4.16
N ARG A 178 -22.64 -16.71 -4.46
CA ARG A 178 -22.15 -17.75 -3.57
C ARG A 178 -21.34 -17.15 -2.41
N PRO A 179 -21.51 -17.66 -1.17
CA PRO A 179 -20.72 -17.19 -0.05
C PRO A 179 -19.23 -17.38 -0.27
N PHE A 180 -18.40 -16.41 0.15
CA PHE A 180 -16.95 -16.48 0.10
C PHE A 180 -16.40 -17.74 0.78
N GLN A 181 -17.02 -18.18 1.88
CA GLN A 181 -16.64 -19.42 2.58
C GLN A 181 -16.76 -20.65 1.67
N ASP A 182 -17.83 -20.73 0.89
CA ASP A 182 -18.08 -21.84 -0.06
C ASP A 182 -17.22 -21.74 -1.31
N LEU A 183 -16.73 -20.54 -1.63
CA LEU A 183 -15.72 -20.28 -2.66
C LEU A 183 -14.30 -20.60 -2.19
N GLY A 184 -14.13 -20.97 -0.90
CA GLY A 184 -12.85 -21.37 -0.33
C GLY A 184 -12.06 -20.24 0.33
N PHE A 185 -12.71 -19.11 0.66
CA PHE A 185 -12.10 -18.06 1.48
C PHE A 185 -11.99 -18.45 2.95
N ASP A 186 -10.84 -18.11 3.53
CA ASP A 186 -10.55 -18.24 4.96
C ASP A 186 -10.26 -16.85 5.56
N SER A 187 -9.87 -16.82 6.83
CA SER A 187 -9.58 -15.57 7.55
C SER A 187 -8.41 -14.76 6.94
N LEU A 188 -7.51 -15.41 6.20
CA LEU A 188 -6.33 -14.78 5.62
C LEU A 188 -6.59 -14.28 4.19
N THR A 189 -7.22 -15.11 3.35
CA THR A 189 -7.61 -14.69 1.99
C THR A 189 -8.64 -13.56 2.03
N ALA A 190 -9.44 -13.50 3.10
CA ALA A 190 -10.29 -12.35 3.39
C ALA A 190 -9.47 -11.05 3.55
N VAL A 191 -8.39 -11.06 4.33
CA VAL A 191 -7.53 -9.88 4.51
C VAL A 191 -6.85 -9.47 3.21
N GLU A 192 -6.43 -10.43 2.39
CA GLU A 192 -5.82 -10.17 1.09
C GLU A 192 -6.81 -9.53 0.11
N LEU A 193 -8.04 -10.05 0.01
CA LEU A 193 -9.10 -9.46 -0.81
C LEU A 193 -9.43 -8.05 -0.36
N ARG A 194 -9.56 -7.81 0.95
CA ARG A 194 -9.78 -6.46 1.50
C ARG A 194 -8.68 -5.49 1.09
N ASN A 195 -7.41 -5.91 1.18
CA ASN A 195 -6.27 -5.06 0.82
C ASN A 195 -6.25 -4.73 -0.67
N ARG A 196 -6.59 -5.71 -1.53
CA ARG A 196 -6.71 -5.49 -2.97
C ARG A 196 -7.85 -4.53 -3.31
N LEU A 197 -9.03 -4.74 -2.72
CA LEU A 197 -10.19 -3.86 -2.93
C LEU A 197 -9.90 -2.44 -2.43
N LYS A 198 -9.28 -2.28 -1.26
CA LYS A 198 -8.85 -0.96 -0.76
C LYS A 198 -7.94 -0.24 -1.75
N LYS A 199 -7.02 -0.95 -2.42
CA LYS A 199 -6.13 -0.37 -3.44
C LYS A 199 -6.89 -0.01 -4.72
N ALA A 200 -7.80 -0.88 -5.16
CA ALA A 200 -8.58 -0.68 -6.39
C ALA A 200 -9.61 0.46 -6.27
N THR A 201 -10.28 0.57 -5.11
CA THR A 201 -11.36 1.54 -4.90
C THR A 201 -10.90 2.81 -4.19
N GLY A 202 -9.75 2.78 -3.53
CA GLY A 202 -9.27 3.86 -2.66
C GLY A 202 -10.11 4.06 -1.39
N LEU A 203 -11.07 3.16 -1.10
CA LEU A 203 -11.94 3.22 0.07
C LEU A 203 -11.24 2.68 1.33
N THR A 204 -11.62 3.22 2.49
CA THR A 204 -11.20 2.65 3.78
C THR A 204 -12.16 1.53 4.17
N LEU A 205 -11.75 0.28 3.93
CA LEU A 205 -12.58 -0.90 4.16
C LEU A 205 -12.34 -1.50 5.56
N SER A 206 -13.43 -1.88 6.24
CA SER A 206 -13.38 -2.50 7.57
C SER A 206 -12.62 -3.83 7.56
N PRO A 207 -11.93 -4.22 8.65
CA PRO A 207 -11.37 -5.56 8.81
C PRO A 207 -12.43 -6.69 8.77
N THR A 208 -13.69 -6.39 9.11
CA THR A 208 -14.80 -7.36 9.18
C THR A 208 -15.59 -7.49 7.88
N LEU A 209 -15.26 -6.70 6.86
CA LEU A 209 -16.03 -6.48 5.63
C LEU A 209 -16.50 -7.77 4.94
N ILE A 210 -15.67 -8.82 4.91
CA ILE A 210 -15.99 -10.09 4.22
C ILE A 210 -16.89 -11.00 5.06
N PHE A 211 -16.91 -10.79 6.38
CA PHE A 211 -17.87 -11.46 7.27
C PHE A 211 -19.21 -10.72 7.26
N ASP A 212 -19.18 -9.40 7.14
CA ASP A 212 -20.38 -8.55 7.06
C ASP A 212 -21.08 -8.67 5.69
N HIS A 213 -20.30 -8.91 4.64
CA HIS A 213 -20.77 -9.10 3.26
C HIS A 213 -20.22 -10.40 2.70
N SER A 214 -20.97 -11.47 2.97
CA SER A 214 -20.53 -12.84 2.74
C SER A 214 -20.52 -13.28 1.29
N SER A 215 -21.05 -12.52 0.32
CA SER A 215 -20.98 -12.82 -1.12
C SER A 215 -20.34 -11.68 -1.93
N PRO A 216 -19.75 -11.96 -3.11
CA PRO A 216 -19.23 -10.94 -4.01
C PRO A 216 -20.26 -9.87 -4.39
N ALA A 217 -21.51 -10.27 -4.67
CA ALA A 217 -22.60 -9.35 -4.97
C ALA A 217 -22.96 -8.45 -3.77
N GLY A 218 -23.04 -9.03 -2.57
CA GLY A 218 -23.29 -8.27 -1.34
C GLY A 218 -22.16 -7.28 -1.03
N LEU A 219 -20.92 -7.66 -1.33
CA LEU A 219 -19.76 -6.80 -1.15
C LEU A 219 -19.73 -5.66 -2.19
N ALA A 220 -20.07 -5.95 -3.44
CA ALA A 220 -20.18 -4.95 -4.50
C ALA A 220 -21.26 -3.89 -4.16
N ALA A 221 -22.41 -4.31 -3.65
CA ALA A 221 -23.46 -3.39 -3.21
C ALA A 221 -23.02 -2.49 -2.04
N HIS A 222 -22.20 -3.03 -1.12
CA HIS A 222 -21.64 -2.22 -0.03
C HIS A 222 -20.62 -1.19 -0.53
N LEU A 223 -19.74 -1.58 -1.47
CA LEU A 223 -18.79 -0.67 -2.11
C LEU A 223 -19.55 0.44 -2.85
N ASP A 224 -20.64 0.10 -3.53
CA ASP A 224 -21.50 1.04 -4.23
C ASP A 224 -22.08 2.10 -3.29
N ALA A 225 -22.63 1.66 -2.16
CA ALA A 225 -23.16 2.55 -1.13
C ALA A 225 -22.07 3.44 -0.50
N GLN A 226 -20.85 2.92 -0.29
CA GLN A 226 -19.73 3.72 0.21
C GLN A 226 -19.23 4.76 -0.81
N LEU A 227 -19.20 4.41 -2.09
CA LEU A 227 -18.87 5.33 -3.17
C LEU A 227 -19.91 6.45 -3.27
N ASP A 228 -21.21 6.13 -3.18
CA ASP A 228 -22.28 7.14 -3.12
C ASP A 228 -22.19 8.00 -1.86
N THR A 229 -21.93 7.39 -0.70
CA THR A 229 -21.78 8.13 0.55
C THR A 229 -20.55 9.04 0.53
N GLN A 230 -19.51 8.77 -0.27
CA GLN A 230 -18.36 9.66 -0.43
C GLN A 230 -18.50 10.65 -1.60
N LEU A 231 -19.41 10.40 -2.55
CA LEU A 231 -19.83 11.35 -3.57
C LEU A 231 -20.82 12.38 -3.02
N ASP A 232 -21.68 11.95 -2.09
CA ASP A 232 -22.66 12.78 -1.38
C ASP A 232 -22.22 13.20 0.04
N GLY A 233 -21.04 12.78 0.51
CA GLY A 233 -20.51 13.13 1.83
C GLY A 233 -21.44 12.77 3.00
N GLY A 234 -21.68 11.48 3.27
CA GLY A 234 -22.43 11.02 4.45
C GLY A 234 -21.50 10.51 5.57
N ALA A 235 -21.84 10.68 6.84
CA ALA A 235 -23.15 10.43 7.44
C ALA A 235 -23.43 11.34 8.66
N PRO A 236 -24.58 11.20 9.33
CA PRO A 236 -25.94 11.46 8.86
C PRO A 236 -26.61 12.61 9.64
N ALA A 237 -27.66 13.18 9.04
CA ALA A 237 -28.72 13.99 9.65
C ALA A 237 -28.36 15.34 10.34
N SER A 238 -28.75 16.41 9.62
CA SER A 238 -29.22 17.70 10.16
C SER A 238 -28.19 18.69 10.74
N GLU A 239 -27.39 19.32 9.89
CA GLU A 239 -26.85 20.67 10.15
C GLU A 239 -26.65 21.42 8.81
N PRO A 240 -26.80 22.75 8.76
CA PRO A 240 -26.69 23.53 7.52
C PRO A 240 -25.30 23.33 6.88
N PRO A 241 -25.15 23.51 5.55
CA PRO A 241 -23.92 23.19 4.84
C PRO A 241 -22.71 23.82 5.54
N ASP A 242 -21.72 23.00 5.90
CA ASP A 242 -20.46 23.44 6.49
C ASP A 242 -19.66 24.24 5.44
N ARG A 243 -20.03 25.51 5.32
CA ARG A 243 -19.41 26.48 4.41
C ARG A 243 -17.91 26.61 4.71
N MET A 244 -17.51 26.43 5.96
CA MET A 244 -16.10 26.49 6.37
C MET A 244 -15.34 25.23 5.95
N GLY A 245 -15.94 24.05 6.07
CA GLY A 245 -15.41 22.81 5.50
C GLY A 245 -15.17 22.93 4.00
N ARG A 246 -16.18 23.39 3.25
CA ARG A 246 -16.04 23.61 1.80
C ARG A 246 -14.97 24.66 1.46
N PHE A 247 -14.87 25.73 2.25
CA PHE A 247 -13.83 26.75 2.09
C PHE A 247 -12.43 26.19 2.31
N ASN A 248 -12.25 25.35 3.33
CA ASN A 248 -10.97 24.70 3.62
C ASN A 248 -10.55 23.75 2.50
N ASP A 249 -11.49 23.02 1.90
CA ASP A 249 -11.21 22.13 0.76
C ASP A 249 -10.80 22.92 -0.49
N ILE A 250 -11.51 24.00 -0.81
CA ILE A 250 -11.14 24.90 -1.92
C ILE A 250 -9.76 25.53 -1.68
N THR A 251 -9.45 25.90 -0.44
CA THR A 251 -8.15 26.45 -0.05
C THR A 251 -7.03 25.43 -0.26
N ARG A 252 -7.29 24.15 0.06
CA ARG A 252 -6.34 23.06 -0.17
C ARG A 252 -6.13 22.81 -1.66
N GLU A 253 -7.18 22.80 -2.47
CA GLU A 253 -7.07 22.68 -3.94
C GLU A 253 -6.27 23.83 -4.54
N LEU A 254 -6.51 25.06 -4.09
CA LEU A 254 -5.77 26.24 -4.54
C LEU A 254 -4.28 26.16 -4.15
N GLN A 255 -3.96 25.69 -2.94
CA GLN A 255 -2.58 25.48 -2.50
C GLN A 255 -1.85 24.42 -3.34
N LEU A 256 -2.55 23.33 -3.72
CA LEU A 256 -1.98 22.30 -4.60
C LEU A 256 -1.70 22.86 -5.99
N LEU A 257 -2.61 23.65 -6.55
CA LEU A 257 -2.45 24.32 -7.84
C LEU A 257 -1.26 25.29 -7.83
N LEU A 258 -1.12 26.08 -6.76
CA LEU A 258 -0.01 27.02 -6.56
C LEU A 258 1.35 26.33 -6.42
N ASN A 259 1.39 25.13 -5.86
CA ASN A 259 2.62 24.34 -5.66
C ASN A 259 3.09 23.57 -6.90
N GLN A 260 2.35 23.61 -8.02
CA GLN A 260 2.79 23.00 -9.27
C GLN A 260 4.05 23.70 -9.82
N PRO A 261 5.08 22.96 -10.27
CA PRO A 261 6.19 23.56 -10.98
C PRO A 261 5.73 24.04 -12.38
N HIS A 262 6.31 25.15 -12.86
CA HIS A 262 6.14 25.72 -14.22
C HIS A 262 4.99 26.72 -14.49
N TRP A 263 4.52 27.46 -13.49
CA TRP A 263 3.68 28.63 -13.77
C TRP A 263 4.40 29.68 -14.64
N ASP A 264 3.76 30.15 -15.71
CA ASP A 264 4.19 31.33 -16.46
C ASP A 264 4.05 32.59 -15.58
N PRO A 265 5.04 33.49 -15.54
CA PRO A 265 4.91 34.81 -14.93
C PRO A 265 3.59 35.55 -15.27
N ALA A 266 3.08 35.43 -16.50
CA ALA A 266 1.83 36.06 -16.90
C ALA A 266 0.59 35.39 -16.25
N GLU A 267 0.61 34.06 -16.07
CA GLU A 267 -0.44 33.30 -15.40
C GLU A 267 -0.47 33.59 -13.89
N LYS A 268 0.71 33.68 -13.27
CA LYS A 268 0.86 34.11 -11.87
C LYS A 268 0.31 35.51 -11.64
N ALA A 269 0.61 36.47 -12.53
CA ALA A 269 0.10 37.83 -12.41
C ALA A 269 -1.44 37.89 -12.50
N ARG A 270 -2.05 37.10 -13.40
CA ARG A 270 -3.52 37.00 -13.52
C ARG A 270 -4.15 36.35 -12.29
N LEU A 271 -3.53 35.31 -11.74
CA LEU A 271 -4.00 34.65 -10.53
C LEU A 271 -3.98 35.59 -9.32
N VAL A 272 -2.88 36.33 -9.12
CA VAL A 272 -2.76 37.30 -8.04
C VAL A 272 -3.82 38.40 -8.17
N ALA A 273 -4.00 38.96 -9.37
CA ALA A 273 -5.04 39.98 -9.61
C ALA A 273 -6.45 39.44 -9.29
N ARG A 274 -6.75 38.19 -9.68
CA ARG A 274 -8.05 37.57 -9.41
C ARG A 274 -8.29 37.28 -7.93
N MET A 275 -7.25 36.89 -7.19
CA MET A 275 -7.32 36.70 -5.73
C MET A 275 -7.54 38.03 -5.00
N GLN A 276 -6.89 39.11 -5.47
CA GLN A 276 -7.10 40.45 -4.94
C GLN A 276 -8.52 40.98 -5.21
N GLU A 277 -9.09 40.72 -6.39
CA GLU A 277 -10.49 41.05 -6.71
C GLU A 277 -11.47 40.30 -5.79
N LEU A 278 -11.26 39.00 -5.58
CA LEU A 278 -12.07 38.18 -4.69
C LEU A 278 -11.99 38.66 -3.23
N LEU A 279 -10.80 39.00 -2.75
CA LEU A 279 -10.59 39.57 -1.41
C LEU A 279 -11.25 40.94 -1.27
N ALA A 280 -11.18 41.80 -2.28
CA ALA A 280 -11.81 43.12 -2.29
C ALA A 280 -13.35 43.02 -2.27
N ASP A 281 -13.94 42.08 -3.00
CA ASP A 281 -15.39 41.84 -3.00
C ASP A 281 -15.86 41.26 -1.65
N LEU A 282 -15.10 40.33 -1.06
CA LEU A 282 -15.38 39.76 0.27
C LEU A 282 -15.27 40.80 1.39
N THR A 283 -14.23 41.64 1.40
CA THR A 283 -14.06 42.71 2.39
C THR A 283 -15.10 43.81 2.23
N GLY A 284 -15.44 44.16 0.98
CA GLY A 284 -16.51 45.11 0.66
C GLY A 284 -17.91 44.64 1.09
N GLN A 285 -18.21 43.33 0.96
CA GLN A 285 -19.50 42.76 1.35
C GLN A 285 -19.62 42.48 2.85
N ALA A 286 -18.51 42.17 3.53
CA ALA A 286 -18.53 41.85 4.96
C ALA A 286 -18.48 43.09 5.87
N GLY A 287 -18.20 44.28 5.33
CA GLY A 287 -17.99 45.50 6.13
C GLY A 287 -16.78 45.41 7.07
N ILE A 288 -15.93 44.40 6.87
CA ILE A 288 -14.72 44.16 7.65
C ILE A 288 -13.64 45.08 7.07
N GLN A 289 -13.35 46.17 7.77
CA GLN A 289 -12.09 46.88 7.55
C GLN A 289 -10.97 45.88 7.87
N PRO A 290 -10.02 45.64 6.95
CA PRO A 290 -8.86 44.82 7.29
C PRO A 290 -8.13 45.53 8.44
N GLU A 291 -8.16 44.96 9.64
CA GLU A 291 -7.11 45.19 10.62
C GLU A 291 -5.83 44.72 9.96
N TYR A 292 -5.10 45.66 9.36
CA TYR A 292 -3.69 45.48 9.11
C TYR A 292 -3.06 45.15 10.45
N VAL A 293 -2.60 43.90 10.60
CA VAL A 293 -1.63 43.55 11.64
C VAL A 293 -0.33 44.27 11.26
N ASP A 294 -0.23 45.53 11.68
CA ASP A 294 0.99 46.35 11.61
C ASP A 294 1.88 46.15 12.85
N ASP A 295 1.61 45.10 13.63
CA ASP A 295 2.23 44.86 14.95
C ASP A 295 3.68 44.34 14.86
N PHE A 296 4.23 44.17 13.65
CA PHE A 296 5.63 43.77 13.45
C PHE A 296 6.50 44.81 12.75
N LYS A 297 5.92 45.92 12.26
CA LYS A 297 6.68 46.95 11.55
C LYS A 297 6.90 48.21 12.38
N ASP A 298 5.95 48.57 13.24
CA ASP A 298 6.09 49.74 14.14
C ASP A 298 7.11 49.49 15.26
N ASP A 299 7.29 48.25 15.71
CA ASP A 299 8.24 47.90 16.77
C ASP A 299 9.71 47.98 16.31
N ILE A 300 10.00 47.93 15.01
CA ILE A 300 11.37 48.07 14.49
C ILE A 300 11.72 49.54 14.24
N GLU A 301 10.76 50.37 13.82
CA GLU A 301 11.02 51.79 13.55
C GLU A 301 11.01 52.66 14.83
N THR A 302 10.38 52.18 15.92
CA THR A 302 10.32 52.89 17.21
C THR A 302 11.20 52.29 18.32
N ALA A 303 11.82 51.13 18.08
CA ALA A 303 12.74 50.53 19.04
C ALA A 303 13.92 51.45 19.34
N THR A 304 14.08 51.78 20.62
CA THR A 304 15.29 52.47 21.10
C THR A 304 16.50 51.57 20.89
N GLU A 305 17.68 52.13 20.64
CA GLU A 305 18.94 51.38 20.43
C GLU A 305 19.17 50.28 21.50
N ARG A 306 18.71 50.50 22.74
CA ARG A 306 18.75 49.51 23.83
C ARG A 306 17.85 48.27 23.65
N GLN A 307 16.74 48.37 22.92
CA GLN A 307 15.83 47.25 22.67
C GLN A 307 16.30 46.36 21.52
N LEU A 308 16.96 46.95 20.52
CA LEU A 308 17.57 46.18 19.41
C LEU A 308 18.72 45.28 19.88
N PHE A 309 19.47 45.67 20.92
CA PHE A 309 20.53 44.82 21.49
C PHE A 309 20.00 43.71 22.41
N ALA A 310 18.79 43.83 22.96
CA ALA A 310 18.22 42.78 23.83
C ALA A 310 17.79 41.53 23.04
N ILE A 311 17.36 41.70 21.78
CA ILE A 311 16.93 40.60 20.90
C ILE A 311 18.12 39.76 20.40
N LEU A 312 19.33 40.34 20.37
CA LEU A 312 20.56 39.65 19.93
C LEU A 312 21.31 38.92 21.05
N ASP A 313 21.06 39.27 22.32
CA ASP A 313 21.69 38.61 23.48
C ASP A 313 20.95 37.34 23.94
N ASP A 314 19.65 37.20 23.64
CA ASP A 314 18.89 35.98 24.00
C ASP A 314 19.21 34.76 23.10
N ASP A 315 19.86 34.97 21.95
CA ASP A 315 20.27 33.90 21.03
C ASP A 315 21.75 33.49 21.15
N LEU A 316 22.53 34.13 22.05
CA LEU A 316 23.96 33.86 22.21
C LEU A 316 24.44 33.96 23.68
N ALA A 317 23.98 33.03 24.51
CA ALA A 317 24.73 32.58 25.68
C ALA A 317 24.41 31.10 26.00
N PRO A 318 25.39 30.34 26.55
CA PRO A 318 25.71 28.97 26.13
C PRO A 318 24.90 27.84 26.79
#